data_AF-A0A1M5F028-F1
#
_entry.id   AF-A0A1M5F028-F1
#
_cell.length_a   1.000
_cell.length_b   1.000
_cell.length_c   1.000
_cell.angle_alpha   90.00
_cell.angle_beta   90.00
_cell.angle_gamma   90.00
#
_symmetry.space_group_name_H-M   'P 1'
#
loop_
_entity.id
_entity.type
_entity.pdbx_description
1 polymer ?
#
loop_
_entity_poly.entity_id
_entity_poly.type
_entity_poly.pdbx_seq_one_letter_code
_entity_poly.pdbx_strand_id
1 'polypeptide(L)'
;MKKKLFICLVLLAVAAIVVTCKDSEKGAKLGSSRALQPYQAMDFSHLLGMEGFSEALLNTHFALYKGYVANTNDLLEKIRSYAKSGRTDTPEYAELKRRLGFEFNGMKLHELYFGNLGGAGVLPEDNALYDAIEENFGSFENWKKDFTATGKMRGIGWVILYQDPATGRLVNTWINEHETGHLTGCVPLVVLDVFEHAYLTDYGLDRAAYMDAFFKNLDWKAVLERFGVEVPEGAIPEKPKTVEKEKSAEKEAPPPASTTKEEHHGGESSAEKAVRTHEGKTGQSGHA
;
A
#
# COMPACT_ATOMS: atom_id res chain seq x y z
N MET A 1 52.51 82.72 2.54
CA MET A 1 53.70 82.25 1.79
C MET A 1 53.50 80.79 1.42
N LYS A 2 53.60 80.45 0.11
CA LYS A 2 54.00 79.17 -0.53
C LYS A 2 53.34 77.85 -0.02
N LYS A 3 52.92 76.85 -0.80
CA LYS A 3 52.77 76.51 -2.23
C LYS A 3 52.15 75.07 -2.18
N LYS A 4 51.15 74.80 -3.04
CA LYS A 4 50.88 73.57 -3.84
C LYS A 4 51.40 72.20 -3.33
N LEU A 5 50.61 71.11 -3.46
CA LEU A 5 50.68 70.12 -4.56
C LEU A 5 49.98 68.75 -4.27
N PHE A 6 49.15 68.29 -5.23
CA PHE A 6 48.71 66.91 -5.62
C PHE A 6 47.74 66.15 -4.69
N ILE A 7 46.47 65.93 -5.09
CA ILE A 7 45.94 64.92 -6.04
C ILE A 7 46.34 63.49 -5.65
N CYS A 8 45.41 62.75 -5.05
CA CYS A 8 45.28 61.31 -5.29
C CYS A 8 43.80 60.93 -5.30
N LEU A 9 43.35 60.62 -6.51
CA LEU A 9 42.04 60.11 -6.87
C LEU A 9 41.92 58.67 -6.36
N VAL A 10 40.96 58.37 -5.49
CA VAL A 10 40.36 57.04 -5.40
C VAL A 10 38.86 57.23 -5.25
N LEU A 11 38.18 57.20 -6.40
CA LEU A 11 36.76 56.87 -6.47
C LEU A 11 36.59 55.45 -5.91
N LEU A 12 35.85 55.32 -4.82
CA LEU A 12 35.25 54.05 -4.45
C LEU A 12 33.74 54.24 -4.52
N ALA A 13 33.20 53.86 -5.67
CA ALA A 13 31.78 53.78 -5.94
C ALA A 13 31.16 52.73 -5.00
N VAL A 14 30.32 53.19 -4.08
CA VAL A 14 29.39 52.31 -3.36
C VAL A 14 28.27 51.99 -4.36
N ALA A 15 28.43 50.90 -5.11
CA ALA A 15 27.36 50.35 -5.90
C ALA A 15 26.30 49.80 -4.93
N ALA A 16 25.16 50.49 -4.86
CA ALA A 16 23.95 49.92 -4.28
C ALA A 16 23.60 48.66 -5.08
N ILE A 17 23.74 47.50 -4.43
CA ILE A 17 23.20 46.24 -4.94
C ILE A 17 21.69 46.35 -4.80
N VAL A 18 21.05 46.96 -5.79
CA VAL A 18 19.65 46.71 -6.08
C VAL A 18 19.59 45.26 -6.54
N VAL A 19 19.18 44.37 -5.65
CA VAL A 19 18.77 43.02 -6.03
C VAL A 19 17.56 43.21 -6.93
N THR A 20 17.80 43.30 -8.23
CA THR A 20 16.75 43.14 -9.22
C THR A 20 16.32 41.69 -9.11
N CYS A 21 15.15 41.44 -8.51
CA CYS A 21 14.39 40.22 -8.78
C CYS A 21 14.28 40.14 -10.30
N LYS A 22 15.12 39.32 -10.90
CA LYS A 22 14.98 38.95 -12.29
C LYS A 22 13.76 38.04 -12.27
N ASP A 23 12.62 38.58 -12.69
CA ASP A 23 11.39 37.82 -12.87
C ASP A 23 11.73 36.57 -13.66
N SER A 24 11.73 35.43 -12.98
CA SER A 24 11.85 34.13 -13.61
C SER A 24 10.52 33.85 -14.28
N GLU A 25 10.31 34.44 -15.46
CA GLU A 25 9.22 34.13 -16.40
C GLU A 25 9.39 32.74 -17.04
N LYS A 26 9.67 31.74 -16.21
CA LYS A 26 9.41 30.34 -16.50
C LYS A 26 8.56 29.77 -15.38
N GLY A 27 7.45 30.46 -15.09
CA GLY A 27 6.28 29.79 -14.56
C GLY A 27 5.90 28.73 -15.57
N ALA A 28 6.21 27.47 -15.29
CA ALA A 28 5.57 26.36 -15.96
C ALA A 28 4.06 26.63 -15.83
N LYS A 29 3.41 27.01 -16.93
CA LYS A 29 1.96 27.07 -16.99
C LYS A 29 1.52 25.68 -16.55
N LEU A 30 0.97 25.55 -15.33
CA LEU A 30 0.26 24.34 -14.95
C LEU A 30 -0.75 24.11 -16.06
N GLY A 31 -0.54 23.04 -16.81
CA GLY A 31 -1.32 22.74 -17.99
C GLY A 31 -2.81 22.79 -17.65
N SER A 32 -3.58 23.32 -18.60
CA SER A 32 -5.04 23.27 -18.70
C SER A 32 -5.65 22.12 -17.90
N SER A 33 -6.69 22.41 -17.11
CA SER A 33 -7.36 21.51 -16.17
C SER A 33 -7.49 20.09 -16.74
N ARG A 34 -6.56 19.20 -16.39
CA ARG A 34 -6.70 17.78 -16.70
C ARG A 34 -7.92 17.31 -15.91
N ALA A 35 -8.91 16.73 -16.59
CA ALA A 35 -10.02 16.09 -15.91
C ALA A 35 -9.46 15.12 -14.87
N LEU A 36 -9.88 15.26 -13.61
CA LEU A 36 -9.43 14.43 -12.51
C LEU A 36 -9.82 12.98 -12.83
N GLN A 37 -8.82 12.15 -13.09
CA GLN A 37 -9.03 10.74 -13.41
C GLN A 37 -9.24 9.96 -12.11
N PRO A 38 -10.15 8.97 -12.08
CA PRO A 38 -10.26 8.06 -10.95
C PRO A 38 -8.97 7.24 -10.80
N TYR A 39 -8.62 6.90 -9.56
CA TYR A 39 -7.53 5.98 -9.27
C TYR A 39 -7.82 4.62 -9.92
N GLN A 40 -6.79 4.02 -10.50
CA GLN A 40 -6.85 2.69 -11.08
C GLN A 40 -6.14 1.72 -10.16
N ALA A 41 -6.75 0.54 -9.94
CA ALA A 41 -6.11 -0.50 -9.17
C ALA A 41 -4.87 -1.01 -9.93
N MET A 42 -3.74 -1.11 -9.23
CA MET A 42 -2.54 -1.74 -9.75
C MET A 42 -2.72 -3.27 -9.81
N ASP A 43 -2.03 -3.91 -10.75
CA ASP A 43 -2.01 -5.37 -10.84
C ASP A 43 -0.80 -5.96 -10.10
N PHE A 44 -1.08 -6.76 -9.09
CA PHE A 44 -0.10 -7.45 -8.25
C PHE A 44 -0.12 -8.97 -8.45
N SER A 45 -0.76 -9.46 -9.52
CA SER A 45 -0.86 -10.89 -9.85
C SER A 45 0.50 -11.59 -9.98
N HIS A 46 1.56 -10.84 -10.32
CA HIS A 46 2.93 -11.34 -10.38
C HIS A 46 3.50 -11.83 -9.04
N LEU A 47 2.86 -11.50 -7.91
CA LEU A 47 3.24 -12.00 -6.58
C LEU A 47 2.68 -13.39 -6.28
N LEU A 48 1.77 -13.93 -7.11
CA LEU A 48 1.25 -15.28 -6.91
C LEU A 48 2.37 -16.33 -7.07
N GLY A 49 2.40 -17.30 -6.17
CA GLY A 49 3.47 -18.32 -6.12
C GLY A 49 4.71 -17.91 -5.32
N MET A 50 4.68 -16.74 -4.68
CA MET A 50 5.73 -16.26 -3.78
C MET A 50 5.88 -17.17 -2.54
N GLU A 51 7.13 -17.49 -2.17
CA GLU A 51 7.43 -18.35 -1.01
C GLU A 51 6.88 -17.73 0.29
N GLY A 52 6.12 -18.51 1.07
CA GLY A 52 5.55 -18.05 2.34
C GLY A 52 4.21 -17.30 2.20
N PHE A 53 3.65 -17.21 1.00
CA PHE A 53 2.35 -16.58 0.79
C PHE A 53 1.48 -17.47 -0.09
N SER A 54 0.40 -18.00 0.47
CA SER A 54 -0.55 -18.80 -0.30
C SER A 54 -1.32 -17.93 -1.29
N GLU A 55 -1.74 -18.54 -2.40
CA GLU A 55 -2.62 -17.85 -3.35
C GLU A 55 -3.94 -17.42 -2.70
N ALA A 56 -4.44 -18.17 -1.71
CA ALA A 56 -5.67 -17.83 -1.00
C ALA A 56 -5.51 -16.53 -0.19
N LEU A 57 -4.39 -16.40 0.53
CA LEU A 57 -4.05 -15.18 1.26
C LEU A 57 -3.88 -14.00 0.30
N LEU A 58 -3.06 -14.14 -0.75
CA LEU A 58 -2.78 -13.06 -1.69
C LEU A 58 -4.02 -12.60 -2.45
N ASN A 59 -4.83 -13.53 -2.99
CA ASN A 59 -6.05 -13.17 -3.70
C ASN A 59 -7.06 -12.45 -2.80
N THR A 60 -7.15 -12.84 -1.52
CA THR A 60 -8.00 -12.14 -0.55
C THR A 60 -7.48 -10.73 -0.30
N HIS A 61 -6.16 -10.57 -0.13
CA HIS A 61 -5.53 -9.27 0.11
C HIS A 61 -5.66 -8.33 -1.10
N PHE A 62 -5.53 -8.85 -2.33
CA PHE A 62 -5.76 -8.10 -3.57
C PHE A 62 -7.21 -7.64 -3.72
N ALA A 63 -8.18 -8.50 -3.37
CA ALA A 63 -9.59 -8.14 -3.41
C ALA A 63 -9.91 -7.02 -2.40
N LEU A 64 -9.35 -7.10 -1.20
CA LEU A 64 -9.47 -6.07 -0.17
C LEU A 64 -8.87 -4.73 -0.63
N TYR A 65 -7.67 -4.75 -1.23
CA TYR A 65 -7.06 -3.57 -1.85
C TYR A 65 -7.95 -2.93 -2.93
N LYS A 66 -8.51 -3.73 -3.84
CA LYS A 66 -9.43 -3.24 -4.88
C LYS A 66 -10.65 -2.53 -4.27
N GLY A 67 -11.11 -2.98 -3.10
CA GLY A 67 -12.13 -2.31 -2.31
C GLY A 67 -11.73 -0.89 -1.91
N TYR A 68 -10.52 -0.68 -1.38
CA TYR A 68 -10.04 0.67 -1.03
C TYR A 68 -9.93 1.60 -2.23
N VAL A 69 -9.51 1.09 -3.39
CA VAL A 69 -9.45 1.88 -4.63
C VAL A 69 -10.85 2.36 -5.02
N ALA A 70 -11.83 1.44 -5.04
CA ALA A 70 -13.22 1.77 -5.37
C ALA A 70 -13.81 2.78 -4.37
N ASN A 71 -13.65 2.52 -3.07
CA ASN A 71 -14.17 3.40 -2.02
C ASN A 71 -13.53 4.78 -2.02
N THR A 72 -12.22 4.87 -2.30
CA THR A 72 -11.52 6.16 -2.41
C THR A 72 -12.11 7.00 -3.54
N ASN A 73 -12.33 6.40 -4.71
CA ASN A 73 -12.96 7.08 -5.84
C ASN A 73 -14.40 7.53 -5.51
N ASP A 74 -15.20 6.66 -4.91
CA ASP A 74 -16.57 6.96 -4.50
C ASP A 74 -16.62 8.10 -3.48
N LEU A 75 -15.73 8.10 -2.49
CA LEU A 75 -15.64 9.16 -1.49
C LEU A 75 -15.27 10.50 -2.12
N LEU A 76 -14.28 10.52 -3.02
CA LEU A 76 -13.85 11.74 -3.69
C LEU A 76 -14.97 12.34 -4.54
N GLU A 77 -15.75 11.51 -5.23
CA GLU A 77 -16.91 11.98 -5.99
C GLU A 77 -18.03 12.48 -5.08
N LYS A 78 -18.32 11.80 -3.96
CA LYS A 78 -19.26 12.29 -2.94
C LYS A 78 -18.85 13.64 -2.36
N ILE A 79 -17.58 13.79 -1.98
CA ILE A 79 -17.03 15.06 -1.48
C ILE A 79 -17.18 16.16 -2.53
N ARG A 80 -16.88 15.86 -3.80
CA ARG A 80 -17.06 16.81 -4.92
C ARG A 80 -18.52 17.22 -5.09
N SER A 81 -19.44 16.25 -5.04
CA SER A 81 -20.88 16.49 -5.17
C SER A 81 -21.41 17.39 -4.07
N TYR A 82 -21.04 17.13 -2.81
CA TYR A 82 -21.40 17.99 -1.67
C TYR A 82 -20.89 19.42 -1.88
N ALA A 83 -19.62 19.59 -2.25
CA ALA A 83 -19.03 20.90 -2.50
C ALA A 83 -19.75 21.66 -3.63
N LYS A 84 -20.07 21.00 -4.76
CA LYS A 84 -20.83 21.60 -5.87
C LYS A 84 -22.24 22.01 -5.46
N SER A 85 -22.85 21.28 -4.54
CA SER A 85 -24.20 21.57 -4.03
C SER A 85 -24.24 22.59 -2.89
N GLY A 86 -23.09 23.17 -2.49
CA GLY A 86 -23.02 24.15 -1.41
C GLY A 86 -23.19 23.58 0.01
N ARG A 87 -23.14 22.25 0.18
CA ARG A 87 -23.37 21.56 1.47
C ARG A 87 -22.06 21.32 2.24
N THR A 88 -21.17 22.32 2.27
CA THR A 88 -19.83 22.17 2.88
C THR A 88 -19.80 22.40 4.38
N ASP A 89 -20.89 22.91 4.95
CA ASP A 89 -21.08 23.25 6.36
C ASP A 89 -21.80 22.14 7.15
N THR A 90 -22.09 20.99 6.53
CA THR A 90 -22.80 19.88 7.19
C THR A 90 -21.84 18.89 7.86
N PRO A 91 -22.26 18.24 8.96
CA PRO A 91 -21.46 17.18 9.60
C PRO A 91 -21.11 16.03 8.64
N GLU A 92 -22.00 15.67 7.71
CA GLU A 92 -21.76 14.62 6.72
C GLU A 92 -20.59 14.96 5.80
N TYR A 93 -20.48 16.22 5.37
CA TYR A 93 -19.34 16.66 4.57
C TYR A 93 -18.02 16.54 5.35
N ALA A 94 -18.02 16.95 6.62
CA ALA A 94 -16.86 16.83 7.50
C ALA A 94 -16.45 15.37 7.72
N GLU A 95 -17.42 14.48 7.91
CA GLU A 95 -17.16 13.04 8.10
C GLU A 95 -16.63 12.36 6.84
N LEU A 96 -17.09 12.75 5.65
CA LEU A 96 -16.50 12.27 4.39
C LEU A 96 -15.02 12.64 4.28
N LYS A 97 -14.65 13.86 4.70
CA LYS A 97 -13.25 14.31 4.73
C LYS A 97 -12.40 13.52 5.71
N ARG A 98 -12.94 13.23 6.90
CA ARG A 98 -12.26 12.39 7.91
C ARG A 98 -12.07 10.96 7.39
N ARG A 99 -13.12 10.35 6.83
CA ARG A 99 -13.09 8.99 6.28
C ARG A 99 -12.16 8.86 5.07
N LEU A 100 -11.96 9.93 4.29
CA LEU A 100 -11.03 9.92 3.16
C LEU A 100 -9.62 9.51 3.60
N GLY A 101 -9.18 9.90 4.80
CA GLY A 101 -7.87 9.48 5.33
C GLY A 101 -7.73 7.96 5.41
N PHE A 102 -8.75 7.28 5.94
CA PHE A 102 -8.77 5.82 6.05
C PHE A 102 -8.74 5.13 4.68
N GLU A 103 -9.64 5.49 3.76
CA GLU A 103 -9.73 4.83 2.44
C GLU A 103 -8.50 5.13 1.57
N PHE A 104 -8.05 6.40 1.56
CA PHE A 104 -6.92 6.83 0.75
C PHE A 104 -5.62 6.19 1.22
N ASN A 105 -5.34 6.19 2.53
CA ASN A 105 -4.14 5.53 3.04
C ASN A 105 -4.27 4.01 2.95
N GLY A 106 -5.48 3.44 3.11
CA GLY A 106 -5.72 2.02 2.84
C GLY A 106 -5.29 1.66 1.42
N MET A 107 -5.70 2.42 0.41
CA MET A 107 -5.25 2.25 -0.97
C MET A 107 -3.72 2.41 -1.12
N LYS A 108 -3.15 3.54 -0.66
CA LYS A 108 -1.73 3.86 -0.87
C LYS A 108 -0.77 2.94 -0.12
N LEU A 109 -1.09 2.55 1.12
CA LEU A 109 -0.25 1.66 1.92
C LEU A 109 -0.23 0.25 1.35
N HIS A 110 -1.35 -0.27 0.85
CA HIS A 110 -1.37 -1.56 0.15
C HIS A 110 -0.56 -1.53 -1.14
N GLU A 111 -0.61 -0.45 -1.93
CA GLU A 111 0.26 -0.30 -3.12
C GLU A 111 1.74 -0.33 -2.74
N LEU A 112 2.12 0.35 -1.66
CA LEU A 112 3.50 0.37 -1.17
C LEU A 112 3.93 -0.99 -0.63
N TYR A 113 3.07 -1.67 0.12
CA TYR A 113 3.29 -3.00 0.68
C TYR A 113 3.47 -4.05 -0.42
N PHE A 114 2.55 -4.15 -1.37
CA PHE A 114 2.70 -5.09 -2.49
C PHE A 114 3.90 -4.72 -3.37
N GLY A 115 4.14 -3.42 -3.59
CA GLY A 115 5.34 -2.95 -4.26
C GLY A 115 6.64 -3.14 -3.47
N ASN A 116 6.58 -3.58 -2.20
CA ASN A 116 7.73 -4.01 -1.42
C ASN A 116 7.94 -5.53 -1.49
N LEU A 117 7.14 -6.29 -2.24
CA LEU A 117 7.22 -7.75 -2.31
C LEU A 117 7.71 -8.23 -3.67
N GLY A 118 8.16 -9.49 -3.73
CA GLY A 118 8.64 -10.15 -4.94
C GLY A 118 10.16 -10.14 -5.11
N GLY A 119 10.91 -9.49 -4.21
CA GLY A 119 12.37 -9.47 -4.24
C GLY A 119 13.03 -10.65 -3.54
N ALA A 120 14.36 -10.70 -3.58
CA ALA A 120 15.15 -11.76 -2.94
C ALA A 120 15.36 -11.57 -1.42
N GLY A 121 14.94 -10.44 -0.84
CA GLY A 121 15.10 -10.15 0.58
C GLY A 121 16.52 -9.72 0.99
N VAL A 122 17.46 -9.63 0.04
CA VAL A 122 18.85 -9.25 0.28
C VAL A 122 19.08 -7.81 -0.14
N LEU A 123 19.48 -6.96 0.80
CA LEU A 123 19.96 -5.60 0.53
C LEU A 123 21.47 -5.69 0.27
N PRO A 124 21.98 -5.21 -0.88
CA PRO A 124 23.42 -5.07 -1.08
C PRO A 124 24.03 -4.16 -0.01
N GLU A 125 25.25 -4.47 0.46
CA GLU A 125 25.91 -3.66 1.50
C GLU A 125 26.53 -2.36 0.92
N ASP A 126 26.79 -2.33 -0.38
CA ASP A 126 27.46 -1.26 -1.09
C ASP A 126 26.49 -0.19 -1.61
N ASN A 127 25.62 0.35 -0.75
CA ASN A 127 24.76 1.47 -1.12
C ASN A 127 24.44 2.41 0.05
N ALA A 128 24.01 3.63 -0.32
CA ALA A 128 23.72 4.71 0.63
C ALA A 128 22.56 4.40 1.60
N LEU A 129 21.64 3.49 1.26
CA LEU A 129 20.59 3.08 2.20
C LEU A 129 21.15 2.18 3.29
N TYR A 130 22.06 1.25 2.95
CA TYR A 130 22.72 0.39 3.92
C TYR A 130 23.53 1.25 4.91
N ASP A 131 24.34 2.18 4.40
CA ASP A 131 25.09 3.14 5.23
C ASP A 131 24.16 3.96 6.15
N ALA A 132 23.05 4.47 5.62
CA ALA A 132 22.07 5.23 6.41
C ALA A 132 21.41 4.36 7.51
N ILE A 133 21.16 3.08 7.23
CA ILE A 133 20.66 2.13 8.22
C ILE A 133 21.70 1.93 9.33
N GLU A 134 22.98 1.73 8.98
CA GLU A 134 24.03 1.57 9.99
C GLU A 134 24.23 2.84 10.82
N GLU A 135 24.14 4.02 10.21
CA GLU A 135 24.24 5.29 10.95
C GLU A 135 23.09 5.47 11.95
N ASN A 136 21.86 5.12 11.57
CA ASN A 136 20.67 5.35 12.41
C ASN A 136 20.46 4.26 13.46
N PHE A 137 20.84 3.02 13.18
CA PHE A 137 20.54 1.85 14.02
C PHE A 137 21.79 1.09 14.52
N GLY A 138 22.98 1.49 14.09
CA GLY A 138 24.26 0.89 14.44
C GLY A 138 24.63 -0.37 13.63
N SER A 139 23.66 -1.04 13.02
CA SER A 139 23.85 -2.13 12.04
C SER A 139 22.53 -2.48 11.37
N PHE A 140 22.58 -3.14 10.21
CA PHE A 140 21.39 -3.69 9.55
C PHE A 140 20.61 -4.68 10.44
N GLU A 141 21.32 -5.53 11.19
CA GLU A 141 20.70 -6.49 12.10
C GLU A 141 19.96 -5.81 13.25
N ASN A 142 20.48 -4.69 13.76
CA ASN A 142 19.78 -3.92 14.78
C ASN A 142 18.52 -3.25 14.21
N TRP A 143 18.60 -2.70 13.00
CA TRP A 143 17.41 -2.16 12.32
C TRP A 143 16.33 -3.23 12.15
N LYS A 144 16.69 -4.42 11.66
CA LYS A 144 15.73 -5.51 11.46
C LYS A 144 15.08 -5.95 12.78
N LYS A 145 15.84 -6.01 13.87
CA LYS A 145 15.32 -6.30 15.22
C LYS A 145 14.36 -5.21 15.69
N ASP A 146 14.69 -3.94 15.50
CA ASP A 146 13.85 -2.80 15.87
C ASP A 146 12.54 -2.76 15.08
N PHE A 147 12.61 -2.95 13.76
CA PHE A 147 11.44 -3.04 12.88
C PHE A 147 10.54 -4.22 13.29
N THR A 148 11.14 -5.38 13.52
CA THR A 148 10.40 -6.58 13.97
C THR A 148 9.76 -6.38 15.34
N ALA A 149 10.44 -5.70 16.27
CA ALA A 149 9.88 -5.40 17.59
C ALA A 149 8.67 -4.48 17.48
N THR A 150 8.71 -3.50 16.57
CA THR A 150 7.56 -2.63 16.29
C THR A 150 6.38 -3.42 15.71
N GLY A 151 6.63 -4.37 14.80
CA GLY A 151 5.57 -5.24 14.22
C GLY A 151 4.95 -6.25 15.17
N LYS A 152 5.65 -6.61 16.25
CA LYS A 152 5.11 -7.46 17.32
C LYS A 152 4.14 -6.74 18.26
N MET A 153 3.99 -5.42 18.13
CA MET A 153 3.04 -4.66 18.95
C MET A 153 1.61 -5.20 18.79
N ARG A 154 0.87 -5.32 19.89
CA ARG A 154 -0.52 -5.77 19.86
C ARG A 154 -1.39 -4.71 19.18
N GLY A 155 -2.15 -5.12 18.17
CA GLY A 155 -3.02 -4.24 17.40
C GLY A 155 -3.05 -4.63 15.93
N ILE A 156 -3.84 -3.88 15.17
CA ILE A 156 -3.91 -3.90 13.71
C ILE A 156 -3.33 -2.58 13.20
N GLY A 157 -2.63 -2.63 12.08
CA GLY A 157 -1.92 -1.46 11.59
C GLY A 157 -0.77 -1.83 10.67
N TRP A 158 0.24 -0.97 10.67
CA TRP A 158 1.42 -1.08 9.82
C TRP A 158 2.68 -0.83 10.62
N VAL A 159 3.78 -1.42 10.14
CA VAL A 159 5.12 -0.96 10.48
C VAL A 159 5.72 -0.33 9.25
N ILE A 160 6.23 0.90 9.40
CA ILE A 160 6.81 1.63 8.29
C ILE A 160 8.19 2.15 8.68
N LEU A 161 9.18 1.85 7.86
CA LEU A 161 10.46 2.56 7.86
C LEU A 161 10.26 3.85 7.08
N TYR A 162 10.34 4.98 7.76
CA TYR A 162 10.31 6.31 7.17
C TYR A 162 11.70 6.89 7.00
N GLN A 163 11.87 7.70 5.95
CA GLN A 163 12.95 8.66 5.83
C GLN A 163 12.40 10.08 5.99
N ASP A 164 13.05 10.91 6.82
CA ASP A 164 12.86 12.36 6.81
C ASP A 164 13.79 13.00 5.76
N PRO A 165 13.27 13.56 4.65
CA PRO A 165 14.11 14.18 3.62
C PRO A 165 14.91 15.39 4.12
N ALA A 166 14.50 16.04 5.22
CA ALA A 166 15.20 17.21 5.74
C ALA A 166 16.54 16.85 6.39
N THR A 167 16.65 15.65 6.95
CA THR A 167 17.83 15.23 7.74
C THR A 167 18.45 13.91 7.27
N GLY A 168 17.77 13.16 6.39
CA GLY A 168 18.13 11.79 6.04
C GLY A 168 17.82 10.77 7.13
N ARG A 169 17.20 11.19 8.25
CA ARG A 169 16.92 10.31 9.40
C ARG A 169 15.97 9.19 9.02
N LEU A 170 16.30 7.99 9.49
CA LEU A 170 15.50 6.80 9.34
C LEU A 170 14.75 6.48 10.65
N VAL A 171 13.45 6.21 10.56
CA VAL A 171 12.60 5.95 11.74
C VAL A 171 11.60 4.83 11.47
N ASN A 172 11.64 3.76 12.26
CA ASN A 172 10.60 2.73 12.27
C ASN A 172 9.40 3.25 13.08
N THR A 173 8.20 3.21 12.49
CA THR A 173 6.99 3.79 13.08
C THR A 173 5.82 2.83 12.97
N TRP A 174 5.05 2.72 14.05
CA TRP A 174 3.75 2.05 14.05
C TRP A 174 2.64 2.99 13.56
N ILE A 175 1.82 2.52 12.62
CA ILE A 175 0.64 3.24 12.14
C ILE A 175 -0.61 2.47 12.56
N ASN A 176 -1.51 3.11 13.32
CA ASN A 176 -2.80 2.54 13.68
C ASN A 176 -3.79 2.67 12.52
N GLU A 177 -4.53 1.60 12.27
CA GLU A 177 -5.47 1.50 11.15
C GLU A 177 -4.77 1.83 9.82
N HIS A 178 -5.15 2.91 9.11
CA HIS A 178 -4.44 3.35 7.92
C HIS A 178 -3.92 4.77 8.00
N GLU A 179 -4.44 5.61 8.88
CA GLU A 179 -4.22 7.07 8.83
C GLU A 179 -3.57 7.66 10.10
N THR A 180 -3.48 6.90 11.18
CA THR A 180 -3.11 7.45 12.50
C THR A 180 -1.67 7.11 12.86
N GLY A 181 -0.84 8.15 13.05
CA GLY A 181 0.56 8.01 13.47
C GLY A 181 1.60 8.33 12.39
N HIS A 182 1.16 8.73 11.19
CA HIS A 182 2.07 9.11 10.12
C HIS A 182 2.93 10.33 10.49
N LEU A 183 4.20 10.27 10.08
CA LEU A 183 5.14 11.38 10.23
C LEU A 183 5.02 12.31 9.00
N THR A 184 4.55 13.53 9.23
CA THR A 184 4.28 14.49 8.15
C THR A 184 5.55 14.83 7.38
N GLY A 185 5.51 14.68 6.05
CA GLY A 185 6.64 14.99 5.16
C GLY A 185 7.67 13.87 5.01
N CYS A 186 7.58 12.80 5.80
CA CYS A 186 8.45 11.64 5.66
C CYS A 186 8.05 10.74 4.48
N VAL A 187 9.04 10.10 3.87
CA VAL A 187 8.88 9.17 2.75
C VAL A 187 8.84 7.73 3.29
N PRO A 188 7.79 6.95 3.00
CA PRO A 188 7.73 5.54 3.40
C PRO A 188 8.64 4.68 2.49
N LEU A 189 9.57 3.94 3.09
CA LEU A 189 10.55 3.11 2.40
C LEU A 189 10.13 1.63 2.40
N VAL A 190 10.05 1.03 3.59
CA VAL A 190 9.60 -0.34 3.83
C VAL A 190 8.26 -0.28 4.53
N VAL A 191 7.21 -0.85 3.92
CA VAL A 191 5.85 -0.87 4.46
C VAL A 191 5.44 -2.32 4.69
N LEU A 192 5.10 -2.66 5.93
CA LEU A 192 4.63 -3.98 6.34
C LEU A 192 3.19 -3.88 6.86
N ASP A 193 2.26 -4.62 6.26
CA ASP A 193 0.90 -4.79 6.77
C ASP A 193 0.90 -5.78 7.95
N VAL A 194 0.39 -5.39 9.11
CA VAL A 194 0.21 -6.30 10.26
C VAL A 194 -1.24 -6.38 10.70
N PHE A 195 -2.19 -6.05 9.81
CA PHE A 195 -3.57 -6.49 9.95
C PHE A 195 -3.67 -8.01 9.86
N GLU A 196 -4.64 -8.54 10.57
CA GLU A 196 -4.93 -9.98 10.61
C GLU A 196 -5.18 -10.58 9.22
N HIS A 197 -5.81 -9.83 8.29
CA HIS A 197 -6.03 -10.28 6.92
C HIS A 197 -4.74 -10.53 6.13
N ALA A 198 -3.62 -9.94 6.54
CA ALA A 198 -2.35 -10.05 5.83
C ALA A 198 -1.61 -11.35 6.14
N TYR A 199 -1.97 -12.06 7.21
CA TYR A 199 -1.20 -13.23 7.68
C TYR A 199 -2.00 -14.37 8.29
N LEU A 200 -3.21 -14.16 8.83
CA LEU A 200 -3.92 -15.20 9.61
C LEU A 200 -4.16 -16.47 8.80
N THR A 201 -4.45 -16.35 7.51
CA THR A 201 -4.74 -17.51 6.63
C THR A 201 -3.58 -18.51 6.60
N ASP A 202 -2.34 -18.03 6.60
CA ASP A 202 -1.15 -18.88 6.44
C ASP A 202 -0.43 -19.14 7.77
N TYR A 203 -0.49 -18.19 8.70
CA TYR A 203 0.34 -18.18 9.91
C TYR A 203 -0.44 -18.28 11.22
N GLY A 204 -1.79 -18.19 11.17
CA GLY A 204 -2.59 -18.06 12.38
C GLY A 204 -2.06 -16.92 13.26
N LEU A 205 -1.84 -17.18 14.55
CA LEU A 205 -1.36 -16.16 15.49
C LEU A 205 0.16 -15.92 15.42
N ASP A 206 0.91 -16.67 14.62
CA ASP A 206 2.37 -16.53 14.52
C ASP A 206 2.77 -15.40 13.56
N ARG A 207 2.54 -14.16 14.00
CA ARG A 207 2.94 -12.96 13.25
C ARG A 207 4.46 -12.91 13.01
N ALA A 208 5.28 -13.52 13.87
CA ALA A 208 6.72 -13.51 13.71
C ALA A 208 7.16 -14.30 12.47
N ALA A 209 6.59 -15.49 12.28
CA ALA A 209 6.83 -16.29 11.08
C ALA A 209 6.39 -15.57 9.79
N TYR A 210 5.28 -14.82 9.84
CA TYR A 210 4.84 -13.95 8.75
C TYR A 210 5.87 -12.86 8.43
N MET A 211 6.39 -12.15 9.45
CA MET A 211 7.41 -11.12 9.25
C MET A 211 8.70 -11.70 8.65
N ASP A 212 9.09 -12.90 9.04
CA ASP A 212 10.25 -13.58 8.44
C ASP A 212 10.02 -13.89 6.96
N ALA A 213 8.81 -14.32 6.58
CA ALA A 213 8.44 -14.51 5.18
C ALA A 213 8.41 -13.20 4.41
N PHE A 214 7.91 -12.11 5.00
CA PHE A 214 7.99 -10.77 4.41
C PHE A 214 9.44 -10.38 4.10
N PHE A 215 10.36 -10.50 5.07
CA PHE A 215 11.76 -10.14 4.85
C PHE A 215 12.45 -10.98 3.76
N LYS A 216 12.10 -12.26 3.63
CA LYS A 216 12.61 -13.14 2.55
C LYS A 216 12.11 -12.75 1.16
N ASN A 217 11.07 -11.93 1.07
CA ASN A 217 10.44 -11.50 -0.17
C ASN A 217 10.55 -9.99 -0.39
N LEU A 218 11.24 -9.27 0.49
CA LEU A 218 11.35 -7.82 0.43
C LEU A 218 12.11 -7.42 -0.84
N ASP A 219 11.47 -6.58 -1.65
CA ASP A 219 12.05 -5.96 -2.82
C ASP A 219 12.83 -4.70 -2.45
N TRP A 220 14.12 -4.89 -2.19
CA TRP A 220 15.05 -3.81 -1.91
C TRP A 220 15.25 -2.86 -3.08
N LYS A 221 14.98 -3.27 -4.33
CA LYS A 221 15.05 -2.36 -5.48
C LYS A 221 13.99 -1.28 -5.36
N ALA A 222 12.75 -1.68 -5.09
CA ALA A 222 11.67 -0.72 -4.85
C ALA A 222 11.95 0.20 -3.64
N VAL A 223 12.60 -0.32 -2.60
CA VAL A 223 13.01 0.50 -1.43
C VAL A 223 14.07 1.54 -1.82
N LEU A 224 15.11 1.13 -2.57
CA LEU A 224 16.17 2.02 -3.04
C LEU A 224 15.65 3.10 -3.98
N GLU A 225 14.75 2.75 -4.90
CA GLU A 225 14.10 3.70 -5.80
C GLU A 225 13.33 4.78 -5.02
N ARG A 226 12.61 4.40 -3.95
CA ARG A 226 11.93 5.37 -3.07
C ARG A 226 12.90 6.21 -2.24
N PHE A 227 14.04 5.63 -1.85
CA PHE A 227 15.11 6.33 -1.14
C PHE A 227 15.88 7.31 -2.05
N GLY A 228 15.74 7.17 -3.38
CA GLY A 228 16.38 8.04 -4.36
C GLY A 228 17.77 7.57 -4.81
N VAL A 229 18.06 6.27 -4.65
CA VAL A 229 19.29 5.64 -5.17
C VAL A 229 18.98 5.00 -6.51
N GLU A 230 19.75 5.36 -7.55
CA GLU A 230 19.68 4.66 -8.83
C GLU A 230 20.15 3.21 -8.65
N VAL A 231 19.33 2.26 -9.10
CA VAL A 231 19.66 0.83 -9.05
C VAL A 231 20.05 0.38 -10.46
N PRO A 232 21.35 0.13 -10.74
CA PRO A 232 21.76 -0.44 -12.02
C PRO A 232 21.07 -1.78 -12.28
N GLU A 233 20.79 -2.07 -13.56
CA GLU A 233 20.18 -3.34 -13.96
C GLU A 233 21.07 -4.51 -13.51
N GLY A 234 20.49 -5.46 -12.76
CA GLY A 234 21.21 -6.61 -12.19
C GLY A 234 21.97 -6.36 -10.89
N ALA A 235 21.93 -5.15 -10.32
CA ALA A 235 22.61 -4.84 -9.04
C ALA A 235 21.97 -5.53 -7.82
N ILE A 236 20.67 -5.86 -7.90
CA ILE A 236 19.97 -6.63 -6.88
C ILE A 236 19.63 -8.01 -7.47
N PRO A 237 19.96 -9.10 -6.76
CA PRO A 237 19.58 -10.43 -7.21
C PRO A 237 18.06 -10.54 -7.28
N GLU A 238 17.53 -10.84 -8.47
CA GLU A 238 16.12 -11.18 -8.64
C GLU A 238 15.87 -12.60 -8.14
N LYS A 239 14.68 -12.87 -7.59
CA LYS A 239 14.29 -14.25 -7.35
C LYS A 239 14.19 -14.98 -8.69
N PRO A 240 14.71 -16.22 -8.80
CA PRO A 240 14.46 -17.04 -9.97
C PRO A 240 12.96 -17.10 -10.20
N LYS A 241 12.49 -16.73 -11.40
CA LYS A 241 11.09 -16.91 -11.78
C LYS A 241 10.77 -18.38 -11.54
N THR A 242 9.84 -18.66 -10.63
CA THR A 242 9.30 -19.99 -10.44
C THR A 242 8.71 -20.40 -11.78
N VAL A 243 9.38 -21.33 -12.47
CA VAL A 243 8.86 -21.93 -13.69
C VAL A 243 7.52 -22.54 -13.31
N GLU A 244 6.44 -22.03 -13.88
CA GLU A 244 5.12 -22.63 -13.78
C GLU A 244 5.29 -24.12 -14.07
N LYS A 245 5.07 -24.97 -13.07
CA LYS A 245 4.84 -26.38 -13.35
C LYS A 245 3.55 -26.41 -14.16
N GLU A 246 3.67 -26.57 -15.47
CA GLU A 246 2.57 -27.01 -16.32
C GLU A 246 1.89 -28.17 -15.58
N LYS A 247 0.66 -27.94 -15.12
CA LYS A 247 -0.23 -29.02 -14.74
C LYS A 247 -0.48 -29.81 -16.00
N SER A 248 0.32 -30.84 -16.25
CA SER A 248 -0.01 -31.88 -17.20
C SER A 248 -1.32 -32.50 -16.72
N ALA A 249 -2.41 -32.14 -17.40
CA ALA A 249 -3.70 -32.78 -17.25
C ALA A 249 -3.53 -34.25 -17.65
N GLU A 250 -3.36 -35.11 -16.66
CA GLU A 250 -3.57 -36.54 -16.84
C GLU A 250 -5.04 -36.72 -17.20
N LYS A 251 -5.30 -37.06 -18.47
CA LYS A 251 -6.63 -37.45 -18.95
C LYS A 251 -7.05 -38.71 -18.22
N GLU A 252 -7.83 -38.55 -17.15
CA GLU A 252 -8.58 -39.64 -16.57
C GLU A 252 -9.59 -40.14 -17.62
N ALA A 253 -9.42 -41.40 -18.03
CA ALA A 253 -10.26 -42.05 -19.03
C ALA A 253 -11.71 -42.16 -18.50
N PRO A 254 -12.74 -41.94 -19.34
CA PRO A 254 -14.12 -42.08 -18.89
C PRO A 254 -14.42 -43.54 -18.51
N PRO A 255 -15.23 -43.78 -17.47
CA PRO A 255 -15.61 -45.13 -17.07
C PRO A 255 -16.42 -45.83 -18.18
N PRO A 256 -16.26 -47.16 -18.38
CA PRO A 256 -16.97 -47.87 -19.42
C PRO A 256 -18.48 -47.91 -19.15
N ALA A 257 -19.25 -47.68 -20.21
CA ALA A 257 -20.72 -47.71 -20.21
C ALA A 257 -21.26 -49.07 -19.74
N SER A 258 -22.03 -49.06 -18.66
CA SER A 258 -22.79 -50.23 -18.21
C SER A 258 -24.05 -50.40 -19.05
N THR A 259 -24.11 -51.45 -19.84
CA THR A 259 -25.33 -51.95 -20.49
C THR A 259 -26.12 -52.77 -19.48
N THR A 260 -27.13 -52.17 -18.85
CA THR A 260 -28.16 -52.91 -18.11
C THR A 260 -29.36 -53.15 -19.02
N LYS A 261 -29.63 -54.44 -19.24
CA LYS A 261 -30.83 -54.95 -19.91
C LYS A 261 -32.09 -54.52 -19.17
N GLU A 262 -33.11 -54.17 -19.95
CA GLU A 262 -34.49 -54.03 -19.52
C GLU A 262 -35.00 -55.36 -18.94
N GLU A 263 -35.57 -55.30 -17.73
CA GLU A 263 -36.68 -56.17 -17.34
C GLU A 263 -37.79 -55.30 -16.73
N HIS A 264 -38.97 -55.44 -17.32
CA HIS A 264 -40.25 -54.89 -16.88
C HIS A 264 -40.58 -55.27 -15.42
N HIS A 265 -41.13 -54.34 -14.64
CA HIS A 265 -42.45 -54.47 -14.00
C HIS A 265 -42.90 -53.11 -13.45
N GLY A 266 -44.19 -52.80 -13.64
CA GLY A 266 -44.77 -51.47 -13.46
C GLY A 266 -45.18 -51.11 -12.03
N GLY A 267 -45.76 -49.91 -11.90
CA GLY A 267 -46.40 -49.46 -10.67
C GLY A 267 -46.51 -47.94 -10.54
N GLU A 268 -47.58 -47.39 -11.13
CA GLU A 268 -48.39 -46.22 -10.75
C GLU A 268 -47.76 -44.95 -10.09
N SER A 269 -47.86 -43.88 -10.89
CA SER A 269 -48.32 -42.51 -10.59
C SER A 269 -49.01 -42.24 -9.24
N SER A 270 -48.59 -41.17 -8.56
CA SER A 270 -49.43 -39.96 -8.40
C SER A 270 -48.64 -38.76 -7.88
N ALA A 271 -48.79 -37.66 -8.62
CA ALA A 271 -48.42 -36.30 -8.25
C ALA A 271 -49.60 -35.62 -7.53
N GLU A 272 -49.34 -34.73 -6.57
CA GLU A 272 -49.94 -33.38 -6.47
C GLU A 272 -49.26 -32.63 -5.28
N LYS A 273 -48.56 -31.50 -5.48
CA LYS A 273 -49.03 -30.08 -5.46
C LYS A 273 -49.62 -29.71 -4.07
N ALA A 274 -49.45 -28.55 -3.44
CA ALA A 274 -48.68 -27.32 -3.61
C ALA A 274 -49.16 -26.34 -2.51
N VAL A 275 -48.28 -25.40 -2.11
CA VAL A 275 -48.56 -23.95 -1.90
C VAL A 275 -49.32 -23.43 -0.65
N ARG A 276 -48.71 -22.35 -0.07
CA ARG A 276 -49.23 -21.22 0.78
C ARG A 276 -49.59 -21.51 2.25
N THR A 277 -49.47 -20.62 3.25
CA THR A 277 -49.23 -19.15 3.44
C THR A 277 -48.88 -18.95 4.94
N HIS A 278 -47.94 -18.09 5.34
CA HIS A 278 -48.06 -16.68 5.82
C HIS A 278 -48.73 -16.42 7.20
N GLU A 279 -48.11 -15.50 7.96
CA GLU A 279 -48.55 -14.78 9.20
C GLU A 279 -48.35 -15.54 10.54
N GLY A 280 -47.75 -15.04 11.62
CA GLY A 280 -47.41 -13.68 12.02
C GLY A 280 -48.36 -13.15 13.10
N LYS A 281 -48.07 -13.35 14.40
CA LYS A 281 -48.38 -12.37 15.46
C LYS A 281 -47.83 -12.70 16.85
N THR A 282 -47.32 -11.62 17.43
CA THR A 282 -46.92 -11.30 18.80
C THR A 282 -47.98 -11.57 19.88
N GLY A 283 -47.53 -11.82 21.12
CA GLY A 283 -48.34 -11.69 22.33
C GLY A 283 -47.55 -11.97 23.60
N GLN A 284 -47.21 -10.90 24.34
CA GLN A 284 -46.56 -10.88 25.64
C GLN A 284 -47.59 -10.41 26.68
N SER A 285 -47.82 -11.16 27.77
CA SER A 285 -48.42 -10.65 29.03
C SER A 285 -48.38 -11.68 30.18
N GLY A 286 -47.98 -11.23 31.37
CA GLY A 286 -48.19 -11.90 32.68
C GLY A 286 -46.93 -11.86 33.56
N HIS A 287 -46.79 -10.89 34.49
CA HIS A 287 -47.11 -10.99 35.94
C HIS A 287 -46.26 -12.10 36.64
N ALA A 288 -45.47 -11.84 37.67
CA ALA A 288 -45.50 -10.83 38.74
C ALA A 288 -44.07 -10.48 39.21
#